data_AF-B3XMP6-F1
#
_entry.id   AF-B3XMP6-F1
#
_cell.length_a   1.000
_cell.length_b   1.000
_cell.length_c   1.000
_cell.angle_alpha   90.00
_cell.angle_beta   90.00
_cell.angle_gamma   90.00
#
_symmetry.space_group_name_H-M   'P 1'
#
loop_
_entity.id
_entity.type
_entity.pdbx_description
1 polymer ?
#
loop_
_entity_poly.entity_id
_entity_poly.type
_entity_poly.pdbx_seq_one_letter_code
_entity_poly.pdbx_strand_id
1 'polypeptide(L)' 'MQALHIGSYDDEPATIDKIHKFIEEQGLQVDINDDRHHHEIYLSDPRRTKVENLKTVLRIPVKNN' A
#
# COMPACT_ATOMS: atom_id res chain seq x y z
N MET A 1 1.73 7.24 4.45
CA MET A 1 1.75 5.91 5.07
C MET A 1 2.31 4.91 4.08
N GLN A 2 3.01 3.87 4.54
CA GLN A 2 3.43 2.78 3.66
C GLN A 2 3.40 1.44 4.41
N ALA A 3 3.12 0.36 3.67
CA ALA A 3 3.24 -1.01 4.17
C ALA A 3 3.81 -1.93 3.09
N LEU A 4 4.41 -3.03 3.52
CA LEU A 4 4.83 -4.11 2.64
C LEU A 4 3.70 -5.13 2.53
N HIS A 5 3.13 -5.28 1.34
CA HIS A 5 2.28 -6.41 0.99
C HIS A 5 3.15 -7.61 0.61
N ILE A 6 2.78 -8.79 1.09
CA ILE A 6 3.39 -10.06 0.72
C ILE A 6 2.26 -11.01 0.29
N GLY A 7 2.28 -11.46 -0.96
CA GLY A 7 1.21 -12.28 -1.53
C GLY A 7 0.76 -11.81 -2.92
N SER A 8 -0.42 -12.30 -3.35
CA SER A 8 -0.99 -11.95 -4.65
C SER A 8 -1.31 -10.46 -4.75
N TYR A 9 -1.11 -9.87 -5.92
CA TYR A 9 -1.54 -8.48 -6.17
C TYR A 9 -3.06 -8.30 -5.95
N ASP A 10 -3.85 -9.36 -6.19
CA ASP A 10 -5.30 -9.36 -5.94
C ASP A 10 -5.65 -9.20 -4.46
N ASP A 11 -4.72 -9.51 -3.54
CA ASP A 11 -4.89 -9.42 -2.09
C ASP A 11 -4.40 -8.07 -1.51
N GLU A 12 -3.83 -7.19 -2.34
CA GLU A 12 -3.39 -5.85 -1.95
C GLU A 12 -4.51 -5.01 -1.29
N PRO A 13 -5.79 -5.05 -1.72
CA PRO A 13 -6.89 -4.34 -1.06
C PRO A 13 -6.97 -4.61 0.46
N ALA A 14 -6.73 -5.85 0.90
CA ALA A 14 -6.73 -6.17 2.33
C ALA A 14 -5.59 -5.50 3.12
N THR A 15 -4.49 -5.13 2.45
CA THR A 15 -3.38 -4.38 3.03
C THR A 15 -3.65 -2.87 2.98
N ILE A 16 -4.29 -2.40 1.91
CA ILE A 16 -4.79 -1.02 1.77
C ILE A 16 -5.79 -0.70 2.89
N ASP A 17 -6.75 -1.59 3.17
CA ASP A 17 -7.72 -1.42 4.25
C ASP A 17 -7.05 -1.28 5.62
N LYS A 18 -6.00 -2.07 5.88
CA LYS A 18 -5.19 -1.96 7.10
C LYS A 18 -4.45 -0.62 7.17
N ILE A 19 -3.94 -0.12 6.04
CA ILE A 19 -3.32 1.21 5.95
C ILE A 19 -4.36 2.28 6.28
N HIS A 20 -5.55 2.25 5.68
CA HIS A 20 -6.61 3.24 5.94
C HIS A 20 -7.02 3.26 7.41
N LYS A 21 -7.29 2.08 7.99
CA LYS A 21 -7.61 1.96 9.41
C LYS A 21 -6.50 2.56 10.29
N PHE A 22 -5.24 2.28 9.99
CA PHE A 22 -4.13 2.84 10.74
C PHE A 22 -3.98 4.36 10.55
N ILE A 23 -4.25 4.90 9.36
CA ILE A 23 -4.27 6.36 9.11
C ILE A 23 -5.31 7.04 10.01
N GLU A 24 -6.52 6.49 10.09
CA GLU A 24 -7.60 7.00 10.94
C GLU A 24 -7.25 6.92 12.43
N GLU A 25 -6.72 5.78 12.89
CA GLU A 25 -6.29 5.59 14.28
C GLU A 25 -5.19 6.56 14.71
N GLN A 26 -4.37 7.03 13.78
CA GLN A 26 -3.32 8.02 14.03
C GLN A 26 -3.80 9.48 13.88
N GLY A 27 -5.09 9.70 13.59
CA GLY A 27 -5.64 11.05 13.39
C GLY A 27 -5.09 11.77 12.15
N LEU A 28 -4.64 11.01 11.15
CA LEU A 28 -4.14 11.53 9.88
C LEU A 28 -5.25 11.52 8.83
N GLN A 29 -5.08 12.28 7.76
CA GLN A 29 -5.96 12.22 6.59
C GLN A 29 -5.21 11.71 5.36
N VAL A 30 -5.91 10.94 4.53
CA VAL A 30 -5.45 10.60 3.17
C VAL A 30 -5.33 11.89 2.37
N ASP A 31 -4.21 12.04 1.67
CA ASP A 31 -3.91 13.24 0.88
C ASP A 31 -3.60 12.86 -0.56
N ILE A 32 -4.54 12.14 -1.18
CA ILE A 32 -4.49 11.83 -2.61
C ILE A 32 -5.10 13.02 -3.37
N ASN A 33 -4.36 13.56 -4.32
CA ASN A 33 -4.74 14.68 -5.19
C ASN A 33 -3.91 14.64 -6.48
N ASP A 34 -4.09 15.64 -7.35
CA ASP A 34 -3.42 15.70 -8.67
C ASP A 34 -1.88 15.67 -8.61
N ASP A 35 -1.28 16.05 -7.47
CA ASP A 35 0.17 16.03 -7.28
C ASP A 35 0.65 14.82 -6.44
N ARG A 36 -0.25 14.22 -5.64
CA ARG A 36 0.08 13.17 -4.67
C ARG A 36 -0.77 11.93 -4.93
N HIS A 37 -0.12 10.87 -5.41
CA HIS A 37 -0.77 9.63 -5.83
C HIS A 37 -0.53 8.46 -4.87
N HIS A 38 -1.44 7.48 -4.89
CA HIS A 38 -1.15 6.13 -4.40
C HIS A 38 -0.05 5.52 -5.27
N HIS A 39 0.99 4.97 -4.64
CA HIS A 39 2.07 4.30 -5.34
C HIS A 39 2.21 2.85 -4.91
N GLU A 40 2.29 1.98 -5.90
CA GLU A 40 2.60 0.56 -5.76
C GLU A 40 4.00 0.33 -6.30
N ILE A 41 4.91 -0.19 -5.48
CA ILE A 41 6.29 -0.45 -5.85
C ILE A 41 6.51 -1.95 -5.81
N TYR A 42 6.46 -2.59 -6.97
CA TYR A 42 6.68 -4.03 -7.11
C TYR A 42 8.17 -4.35 -6.97
N LEU A 43 8.53 -5.02 -5.87
CA LEU A 43 9.91 -5.41 -5.57
C LEU A 43 10.28 -6.78 -6.16
N SER A 44 9.28 -7.56 -6.57
CA SER A 44 9.45 -8.92 -7.08
C SER A 44 9.07 -9.00 -8.55
N ASP A 45 9.78 -9.83 -9.33
CA ASP A 45 9.37 -10.19 -10.69
C ASP A 45 8.35 -11.34 -10.63
N PRO A 46 7.07 -11.12 -11.01
CA PRO A 46 6.04 -12.15 -10.91
C PRO A 46 6.28 -13.36 -11.82
N ARG A 47 7.18 -13.26 -12.80
CA ARG A 47 7.54 -14.38 -13.68
C ARG A 47 8.56 -15.33 -13.03
N ARG A 48 9.17 -14.91 -11.92
CA ARG A 48 10.29 -15.62 -11.27
C ARG A 48 10.03 -15.94 -9.79
N THR A 49 9.06 -15.27 -9.18
CA THR A 49 8.74 -15.39 -7.76
C THR A 49 7.39 -16.07 -7.59
N LYS A 50 7.30 -17.03 -6.66
CA LYS A 50 6.01 -17.65 -6.30
C LYS A 50 5.07 -16.58 -5.72
N VAL A 51 3.77 -16.68 -6.02
CA VAL A 51 2.74 -15.72 -5.61
C VAL A 51 2.80 -15.39 -4.11
N GLU A 52 2.92 -16.42 -3.26
CA GLU A 52 3.04 -16.28 -1.79
C GLU A 52 4.25 -15.46 -1.31
N ASN A 53 5.24 -15.24 -2.18
CA ASN A 53 6.49 -14.53 -1.87
C ASN A 53 6.63 -13.21 -2.65
N LEU A 54 5.65 -12.83 -3.47
CA LEU A 54 5.65 -11.53 -4.14
C LEU A 54 5.60 -10.43 -3.09
N LYS A 55 6.31 -9.34 -3.36
CA LYS A 55 6.44 -8.20 -2.46
C LYS A 55 6.11 -6.92 -3.20
N THR A 56 5.13 -6.19 -2.69
CA THR A 56 4.75 -4.85 -3.17
C THR A 56 4.80 -3.88 -2.00
N VAL A 57 5.46 -2.73 -2.15
CA VAL A 57 5.29 -1.63 -1.19
C VAL A 57 4.10 -0.79 -1.64
N LEU A 58 3.07 -0.74 -0.79
CA LEU A 58 1.88 0.09 -0.98
C LEU A 58 2.09 1.40 -0.22
N ARG A 59 1.98 2.54 -0.89
CA ARG A 59 2.25 3.86 -0.31
C ARG A 59 1.12 4.83 -0.60
N ILE A 60 0.37 5.17 0.44
CA ILE A 60 -0.71 6.15 0.40
C ILE A 60 -0.23 7.48 1.00
N PRO A 61 -0.31 8.61 0.27
CA PRO A 61 0.05 9.92 0.81
C PRO A 61 -0.91 10.33 1.93
N VAL A 62 -0.35 10.98 2.95
CA VAL A 62 -1.10 11.47 4.10
C VAL A 62 -0.67 12.89 4.45
N LYS A 63 -1.53 13.59 5.18
CA LYS A 63 -1.28 14.89 5.82
C LYS A 63 -1.77 14.87 7.27
N ASN A 64 -1.26 15.82 8.05
CA ASN A 64 -1.84 16.10 9.35
C ASN A 64 -3.25 16.67 9.19
N ASN A 65 -4.10 16.37 10.16
CA ASN A 65 -5.39 17.04 10.33
C ASN A 65 -5.22 18.53 10.63
#